data_AF-A0A534R3J5-F1
#
_entry.id   AF-A0A534R3J5-F1
#
_cell.length_a   1.000
_cell.length_b   1.000
_cell.length_c   1.000
_cell.angle_alpha   90.00
_cell.angle_beta   90.00
_cell.angle_gamma   90.00
#
_symmetry.space_group_name_H-M   'P 1'
#
loop_
_entity.id
_entity.type
_entity.pdbx_description
1 polymer ?
#
loop_
_entity_poly.entity_id
_entity_poly.type
_entity_poly.pdbx_seq_one_letter_code
_entity_poly.pdbx_strand_id
1 'polypeptide(L)'
;MFRFPHLVSHAYLDPESGILPPDTSQQLIRELTDGDIVSVRLSGLDEVMVGAIERGLRRALDTAPGGEMRTAIVDDLVTLLEARERWSEAAATLRTEADLRADESTTLARAARDYLKGQDYEAAEQMLLAALIRTPDQGDLYRKLAVDVYARQGDFPAAESVLAAGERNALDSVPVFRGVTEVLARRDSARTDEIARYATPPPVPGDDDEDAEDSP
;
A
#
# COMPACT_ATOMS: atom_id res chain seq x y z
N MET A 1 7.39 22.05 -12.21
CA MET A 1 8.46 21.56 -11.33
C MET A 1 8.53 20.05 -11.53
N PHE A 2 9.68 19.49 -11.90
CA PHE A 2 9.79 18.05 -12.18
C PHE A 2 9.75 17.28 -10.86
N ARG A 3 8.84 16.31 -10.75
CA ARG A 3 8.62 15.50 -9.53
C ARG A 3 9.80 14.56 -9.23
N PHE A 4 10.61 14.24 -10.25
CA PHE A 4 11.67 13.24 -10.17
C PHE A 4 12.93 13.68 -10.95
N PRO A 5 13.70 14.67 -10.44
CA PRO A 5 14.74 15.34 -11.21
C PRO A 5 15.92 14.42 -11.59
N HIS A 6 16.26 13.43 -10.76
CA HIS A 6 17.39 12.53 -11.07
C HIS A 6 16.95 11.40 -12.00
N LEU A 7 15.73 10.88 -11.84
CA LEU A 7 15.18 9.91 -12.79
C LEU A 7 14.99 10.51 -14.19
N VAL A 8 14.40 11.70 -14.30
CA VAL A 8 14.14 12.36 -15.60
C VAL A 8 15.43 12.74 -16.34
N SER A 9 16.56 12.86 -15.64
CA SER A 9 17.86 13.12 -16.25
C SER A 9 18.44 11.92 -17.02
N HIS A 10 17.87 10.71 -16.87
CA HIS A 10 18.31 9.54 -17.62
C HIS A 10 17.74 9.54 -19.04
N ALA A 11 18.62 9.40 -20.05
CA ALA A 11 18.25 9.41 -21.47
C ALA A 11 17.16 8.37 -21.85
N TYR A 12 17.05 7.27 -21.11
CA TYR A 12 16.03 6.23 -21.31
C TYR A 12 14.64 6.60 -20.75
N LEU A 13 14.57 7.63 -19.91
CA LEU A 13 13.34 8.13 -19.31
C LEU A 13 12.90 9.46 -19.93
N ASP A 14 13.64 9.96 -20.93
CA ASP A 14 13.30 11.14 -21.74
C ASP A 14 11.93 10.93 -22.43
N PRO A 15 10.96 11.85 -22.31
CA PRO A 15 9.71 11.86 -23.07
C PRO A 15 9.84 11.40 -24.52
N GLU A 16 10.91 11.81 -25.21
CA GLU A 16 11.13 11.57 -26.65
C GLU A 16 11.72 10.18 -26.98
N SER A 17 12.20 9.44 -25.98
CA SER A 17 12.89 8.14 -26.18
C SER A 17 11.98 6.99 -26.65
N GLY A 18 10.65 7.16 -26.62
CA GLY A 18 9.68 6.21 -27.19
C GLY A 18 9.57 4.85 -26.48
N ILE A 19 10.25 4.67 -25.33
CA ILE A 19 10.22 3.41 -24.57
C ILE A 19 8.91 3.35 -23.79
N LEU A 20 7.96 2.57 -24.30
CA LEU A 20 6.73 2.21 -23.60
C LEU A 20 6.54 0.68 -23.70
N PRO A 21 6.05 0.02 -22.64
CA PRO A 21 5.79 -1.41 -22.71
C PRO A 21 4.73 -1.74 -23.77
N PRO A 22 4.81 -2.91 -24.44
CA PRO A 22 3.72 -3.39 -25.29
C PRO A 22 2.46 -3.66 -24.44
N ASP A 23 1.28 -3.31 -24.97
CA ASP A 23 -0.05 -3.41 -24.32
C ASP A 23 -0.37 -2.46 -23.14
N THR A 24 0.19 -1.25 -23.16
CA THR A 24 0.00 -0.27 -22.06
C THR A 24 -1.11 0.76 -22.30
N SER A 25 -1.96 0.62 -23.33
CA SER A 25 -2.85 1.70 -23.78
C SER A 25 -3.84 2.20 -22.71
N GLN A 26 -4.44 1.29 -21.93
CA GLN A 26 -5.38 1.69 -20.87
C GLN A 26 -4.68 2.27 -19.63
N GLN A 27 -3.48 1.79 -19.33
CA GLN A 27 -2.65 2.27 -18.22
C GLN A 27 -2.05 3.65 -18.55
N LEU A 28 -1.60 3.87 -19.80
CA LEU A 28 -1.18 5.17 -20.29
C LEU A 28 -2.30 6.22 -20.23
N ILE A 29 -3.53 5.87 -20.58
CA ILE A 29 -4.65 6.83 -20.57
C ILE A 29 -4.98 7.29 -19.14
N ARG A 30 -4.90 6.39 -18.15
CA ARG A 30 -5.07 6.77 -16.73
C ARG A 30 -3.94 7.69 -16.28
N GLU A 31 -2.70 7.31 -16.55
CA GLU A 31 -1.52 8.01 -16.03
C GLU A 31 -1.17 9.31 -16.80
N LEU A 32 -1.61 9.47 -18.05
CA LEU A 32 -1.54 10.75 -18.79
C LEU A 32 -2.42 11.82 -18.16
N THR A 33 -3.49 11.42 -17.46
CA THR A 33 -4.39 12.33 -16.73
C THR A 33 -3.73 12.80 -15.42
N ASP A 34 -2.88 11.95 -14.82
CA ASP A 34 -2.21 12.19 -13.54
C ASP A 34 -0.75 12.70 -13.69
N GLY A 35 -0.18 12.65 -14.90
CA GLY A 35 1.16 13.14 -15.21
C GLY A 35 2.31 12.19 -14.82
N ASP A 36 2.03 10.92 -14.52
CA ASP A 36 3.01 9.96 -13.95
C ASP A 36 3.54 8.94 -14.98
N ILE A 37 3.99 9.46 -16.12
CA ILE A 37 4.57 8.65 -17.22
C ILE A 37 5.87 7.95 -16.80
N VAL A 38 6.56 8.49 -15.78
CA VAL A 38 7.83 7.95 -15.28
C VAL A 38 7.64 6.56 -14.69
N SER A 39 6.63 6.36 -13.85
CA SER A 39 6.35 5.06 -13.22
C SER A 39 6.08 3.95 -14.24
N VAL A 40 5.34 4.27 -15.31
CA VAL A 40 5.06 3.33 -16.41
C VAL A 40 6.34 2.92 -17.13
N ARG A 41 7.22 3.87 -17.43
CA ARG A 41 8.49 3.59 -18.11
C ARG A 41 9.41 2.75 -17.25
N LEU A 42 9.51 3.06 -15.96
CA LEU A 42 10.30 2.31 -15.00
C LEU A 42 9.84 0.86 -14.89
N SER A 43 8.53 0.60 -14.98
CA SER A 43 8.00 -0.77 -14.98
C SER A 43 8.40 -1.59 -16.22
N GLY A 44 8.68 -0.91 -17.34
CA GLY A 44 9.07 -1.53 -18.62
C GLY A 44 10.57 -1.67 -18.86
N LEU A 45 11.42 -1.14 -17.97
CA LEU A 45 12.88 -1.27 -18.09
C LEU A 45 13.33 -2.70 -17.81
N ASP A 46 14.41 -3.12 -18.48
CA ASP A 46 15.07 -4.39 -18.19
C ASP A 46 15.84 -4.35 -16.85
N GLU A 47 16.06 -5.52 -16.27
CA GLU A 47 16.70 -5.67 -14.94
C GLU A 47 18.13 -5.11 -14.88
N VAL A 48 18.87 -5.13 -15.99
CA VAL A 48 20.25 -4.59 -16.02
C VAL A 48 20.19 -3.07 -15.87
N MET A 49 19.26 -2.42 -16.58
CA MET A 49 19.05 -0.98 -16.52
C MET A 49 18.52 -0.54 -15.15
N VAL A 50 17.49 -1.21 -14.63
CA VAL A 50 16.93 -0.96 -13.29
C VAL A 50 18.05 -1.05 -12.25
N GLY A 51 18.85 -2.12 -12.28
CA GLY A 51 19.96 -2.29 -11.35
C GLY A 51 21.04 -1.22 -11.48
N ALA A 52 21.29 -0.69 -12.69
CA ALA A 52 22.24 0.41 -12.88
C ALA A 52 21.74 1.72 -12.28
N ILE A 53 20.48 2.08 -12.52
CA ILE A 53 19.82 3.28 -11.96
C ILE A 53 19.79 3.18 -10.44
N GLU A 54 19.34 2.05 -9.90
CA GLU A 54 19.27 1.82 -8.46
C GLU A 54 20.64 1.97 -7.77
N ARG A 55 21.70 1.37 -8.33
CA ARG A 55 23.06 1.53 -7.79
C ARG A 55 23.54 2.98 -7.85
N GLY A 56 23.14 3.73 -8.89
CA GLY A 56 23.43 5.16 -9.02
C GLY A 56 22.77 5.97 -7.91
N LEU A 57 21.46 5.77 -7.71
CA LEU A 57 20.66 6.44 -6.68
C LEU A 57 21.14 6.10 -5.26
N ARG A 58 21.41 4.82 -4.97
CA ARG A 58 21.96 4.40 -3.67
C ARG A 58 23.32 5.05 -3.40
N ARG A 59 24.24 5.05 -4.38
CA ARG A 59 25.55 5.73 -4.23
C ARG A 59 25.39 7.24 -4.03
N ALA A 60 24.46 7.88 -4.74
CA ALA A 60 24.19 9.29 -4.55
C ALA A 60 23.68 9.55 -3.13
N LEU A 61 22.74 8.73 -2.64
CA LEU A 61 22.17 8.82 -1.30
C LEU A 61 23.22 8.65 -0.18
N ASP A 62 24.19 7.76 -0.37
CA ASP A 62 25.29 7.53 0.59
C ASP A 62 26.16 8.78 0.78
N THR A 63 26.26 9.62 -0.25
CA THR A 63 27.09 10.83 -0.25
C THR A 63 26.30 12.12 -0.07
N ALA A 64 24.97 12.06 -0.12
CA ALA A 64 24.11 13.23 -0.06
C ALA A 64 23.96 13.74 1.38
N PRO A 65 24.32 15.01 1.66
CA PRO A 65 24.00 15.63 2.95
C PRO A 65 22.48 15.72 3.12
N GLY A 66 22.01 15.77 4.36
CA GLY A 66 20.59 16.03 4.63
C GLY A 66 20.12 17.33 3.97
N GLY A 67 18.85 17.36 3.59
CA GLY A 67 18.19 18.49 2.91
C GLY A 67 17.37 18.04 1.71
N GLU A 68 16.90 19.01 0.91
CA GLU A 68 16.00 18.79 -0.24
C GLU A 68 16.58 17.81 -1.26
N MET A 69 17.90 17.88 -1.51
CA MET A 69 18.58 16.99 -2.45
C MET A 69 18.48 15.52 -2.00
N ARG A 70 18.68 15.25 -0.71
CA ARG A 70 18.54 13.90 -0.16
C ARG A 70 17.11 13.41 -0.27
N THR A 71 16.14 14.27 0.03
CA THR A 71 14.70 13.96 -0.11
C THR A 71 14.37 13.58 -1.54
N ALA A 72 14.83 14.36 -2.53
CA ALA A 72 14.61 14.06 -3.95
C ALA A 72 15.22 12.73 -4.39
N ILE A 73 16.44 12.41 -3.92
CA ILE A 73 17.09 11.12 -4.21
C ILE A 73 16.31 9.96 -3.59
N VAL A 74 15.83 10.12 -2.34
CA VAL A 74 15.00 9.11 -1.68
C VAL A 74 13.69 8.91 -2.43
N ASP A 75 13.00 9.99 -2.81
CA ASP A 75 11.76 9.92 -3.58
C ASP A 75 11.95 9.21 -4.93
N ASP A 76 13.05 9.50 -5.63
CA ASP A 76 13.40 8.85 -6.90
C ASP A 76 13.70 7.35 -6.70
N LEU A 77 14.47 6.99 -5.68
CA LEU A 77 14.76 5.59 -5.35
C LEU A 77 13.49 4.82 -4.98
N VAL A 78 12.65 5.40 -4.13
CA VAL A 78 11.38 4.81 -3.72
C VAL A 78 10.44 4.62 -4.91
N THR A 79 10.35 5.60 -5.81
CA THR A 79 9.54 5.53 -7.03
C THR A 79 10.02 4.40 -7.95
N LEU A 80 11.34 4.22 -8.10
CA LEU A 80 11.90 3.07 -8.81
C LEU A 80 11.50 1.74 -8.17
N LEU A 81 11.62 1.61 -6.85
CA LEU A 81 11.28 0.37 -6.14
C LEU A 81 9.79 0.06 -6.24
N GLU A 82 8.93 1.05 -6.09
CA GLU A 82 7.48 0.94 -6.23
C GLU A 82 7.06 0.51 -7.65
N ALA A 83 7.68 1.08 -8.69
CA ALA A 83 7.41 0.71 -10.08
C ALA A 83 7.84 -0.74 -10.41
N ARG A 84 8.69 -1.33 -9.58
CA ARG A 84 9.11 -2.74 -9.64
C ARG A 84 8.39 -3.62 -8.61
N GLU A 85 7.34 -3.10 -7.97
CA GLU A 85 6.56 -3.79 -6.94
C GLU A 85 7.39 -4.28 -5.74
N ARG A 86 8.57 -3.68 -5.51
CA ARG A 86 9.46 -3.98 -4.38
C ARG A 86 9.01 -3.19 -3.14
N TRP A 87 7.77 -3.42 -2.73
CA TRP A 87 7.07 -2.61 -1.74
C TRP A 87 7.77 -2.57 -0.38
N SER A 88 8.24 -3.70 0.13
CA SER A 88 8.92 -3.76 1.44
C SER A 88 10.24 -2.97 1.44
N GLU A 89 10.98 -2.98 0.33
CA GLU A 89 12.23 -2.21 0.22
C GLU A 89 11.96 -0.70 0.08
N ALA A 90 10.92 -0.32 -0.66
CA ALA A 90 10.46 1.06 -0.75
C ALA A 90 10.07 1.60 0.64
N ALA A 91 9.26 0.83 1.38
CA ALA A 91 8.81 1.17 2.72
C ALA A 91 9.97 1.27 3.72
N ALA A 92 10.94 0.35 3.66
CA ALA A 92 12.13 0.39 4.51
C ALA A 92 12.97 1.65 4.24
N THR A 93 13.13 2.03 2.97
CA THR A 93 13.85 3.25 2.58
C THR A 93 13.18 4.51 3.15
N LEU A 94 11.85 4.61 3.03
CA LEU A 94 11.07 5.71 3.59
C LEU A 94 11.14 5.77 5.12
N ARG A 95 11.06 4.61 5.79
CA ARG A 95 11.18 4.53 7.26
C ARG A 95 12.52 5.06 7.74
N THR A 96 13.62 4.59 7.13
CA THR A 96 14.96 5.06 7.49
C THR A 96 15.09 6.57 7.32
N GLU A 97 14.50 7.16 6.28
CA GLU A 97 14.55 8.61 6.10
C GLU A 97 13.64 9.37 7.09
N ALA A 98 12.48 8.82 7.43
CA ALA A 98 11.57 9.39 8.43
C ALA A 98 12.12 9.33 9.87
N ASP A 99 13.02 8.41 10.17
CA ASP A 99 13.75 8.36 11.46
C ASP A 99 14.80 9.48 11.55
N LEU A 100 15.36 9.89 10.41
CA LEU A 100 16.31 11.01 10.34
C LEU A 100 15.62 12.38 10.40
N ARG A 101 14.31 12.44 10.19
CA ARG A 101 13.52 13.69 10.14
C ARG A 101 12.24 13.64 10.95
N ALA A 102 12.19 14.47 11.99
CA ALA A 102 11.09 14.50 12.95
C ALA A 102 9.73 14.94 12.37
N ASP A 103 9.67 15.58 11.20
CA ASP A 103 8.46 16.28 10.72
C ASP A 103 7.83 15.70 9.43
N GLU A 104 8.20 14.48 9.03
CA GLU A 104 7.69 13.90 7.77
C GLU A 104 6.56 12.86 7.99
N SER A 105 5.39 13.31 8.44
CA SER A 105 4.20 12.43 8.59
C SER A 105 3.72 11.84 7.26
N THR A 106 3.89 12.59 6.16
CA THR A 106 3.56 12.15 4.80
C THR A 106 4.45 11.00 4.33
N THR A 107 5.75 11.04 4.66
CA THR A 107 6.71 9.96 4.40
C THR A 107 6.32 8.68 5.14
N LEU A 108 5.92 8.79 6.42
CA LEU A 108 5.43 7.65 7.20
C LEU A 108 4.14 7.05 6.63
N ALA A 109 3.19 7.89 6.20
CA ALA A 109 1.96 7.44 5.56
C ALA A 109 2.22 6.74 4.22
N ARG A 110 3.20 7.21 3.44
CA ARG A 110 3.65 6.56 2.20
C ARG A 110 4.30 5.21 2.49
N ALA A 111 5.16 5.13 3.50
CA ALA A 111 5.78 3.88 3.94
C ALA A 111 4.74 2.84 4.38
N ALA A 112 3.74 3.26 5.15
CA ALA A 112 2.63 2.39 5.57
C ALA A 112 1.87 1.80 4.37
N ARG A 113 1.56 2.63 3.35
CA ARG A 113 0.93 2.14 2.11
C ARG A 113 1.79 1.07 1.44
N ASP A 114 3.10 1.24 1.38
CA ASP A 114 3.98 0.27 0.76
C ASP A 114 4.06 -1.02 1.59
N TYR A 115 4.14 -0.95 2.92
CA TYR A 115 4.02 -2.14 3.77
C TYR A 115 2.69 -2.87 3.58
N LEU A 116 1.57 -2.15 3.44
CA LEU A 116 0.26 -2.75 3.15
C LEU A 116 0.24 -3.48 1.79
N LYS A 117 0.84 -2.90 0.75
CA LYS A 117 0.98 -3.56 -0.56
C LYS A 117 1.87 -4.80 -0.47
N GLY A 118 2.91 -4.75 0.35
CA GLY A 118 3.76 -5.89 0.70
C GLY A 118 3.14 -6.88 1.69
N GLN A 119 1.90 -6.67 2.14
CA GLN A 119 1.19 -7.48 3.14
C GLN A 119 1.87 -7.57 4.52
N ASP A 120 2.76 -6.62 4.84
CA ASP A 120 3.37 -6.48 6.16
C ASP A 120 2.52 -5.55 7.03
N TYR A 121 1.44 -6.12 7.58
CA TYR A 121 0.45 -5.35 8.34
C TYR A 121 1.01 -4.80 9.66
N GLU A 122 1.95 -5.49 10.29
CA GLU A 122 2.55 -5.05 11.55
C GLU A 122 3.44 -3.82 11.32
N ALA A 123 4.30 -3.84 10.30
CA ALA A 123 5.08 -2.67 9.95
C ALA A 123 4.21 -1.50 9.49
N ALA A 124 3.13 -1.76 8.74
CA ALA A 124 2.16 -0.74 8.34
C ALA A 124 1.48 -0.08 9.55
N GLU A 125 1.06 -0.87 10.55
CA GLU A 125 0.46 -0.38 11.80
C GLU A 125 1.40 0.59 12.52
N GLN A 126 2.66 0.19 12.71
CA GLN A 126 3.68 1.00 13.38
C GLN A 126 3.89 2.34 12.67
N MET A 127 3.93 2.34 11.34
CA MET A 127 4.10 3.56 10.55
C MET A 127 2.87 4.48 10.61
N LEU A 128 1.66 3.93 10.56
CA LEU A 128 0.42 4.72 10.69
C LEU A 128 0.27 5.33 12.09
N LEU A 129 0.59 4.58 13.14
CA LEU A 129 0.60 5.08 14.51
C LEU A 129 1.63 6.19 14.68
N ALA A 130 2.85 6.00 14.16
CA ALA A 130 3.88 7.04 14.19
C ALA A 130 3.44 8.31 13.42
N ALA A 131 2.77 8.16 12.28
CA ALA A 131 2.21 9.28 11.54
C ALA A 131 1.10 10.00 12.32
N LEU A 132 0.18 9.26 12.96
CA LEU A 132 -0.90 9.81 13.78
C LEU A 132 -0.40 10.57 15.01
N ILE A 133 0.70 10.13 15.62
CA ILE A 133 1.32 10.88 16.74
C ILE A 133 1.78 12.26 16.28
N ARG A 134 2.27 12.39 15.03
CA ARG A 134 2.77 13.64 14.46
C ARG A 134 1.64 14.52 13.92
N THR A 135 0.64 13.92 13.27
CA THR A 135 -0.50 14.62 12.66
C THR A 135 -1.82 13.96 13.05
N PRO A 136 -2.28 14.18 14.31
CA PRO A 136 -3.51 13.58 14.83
C PRO A 136 -4.78 14.20 14.23
N ASP A 137 -4.64 15.25 13.43
CA ASP A 137 -5.73 15.93 12.75
C ASP A 137 -6.14 15.27 11.43
N GLN A 138 -5.36 14.30 10.92
CA GLN A 138 -5.55 13.64 9.62
C GLN A 138 -6.45 12.40 9.74
N GLY A 139 -7.74 12.56 9.44
CA GLY A 139 -8.78 11.53 9.42
C GLY A 139 -8.49 10.36 8.48
N ASP A 140 -7.81 10.58 7.36
CA ASP A 140 -7.41 9.51 6.43
C ASP A 140 -6.48 8.48 7.08
N LEU A 141 -5.62 8.90 8.01
CA LEU A 141 -4.72 7.99 8.74
C LEU A 141 -5.49 7.07 9.69
N TYR A 142 -6.47 7.61 10.41
CA TYR A 142 -7.38 6.80 11.24
C TYR A 142 -8.16 5.79 10.40
N ARG A 143 -8.69 6.21 9.25
CA ARG A 143 -9.41 5.30 8.34
C ARG A 143 -8.51 4.17 7.88
N LYS A 144 -7.31 4.48 7.38
CA LYS A 144 -6.35 3.46 6.91
C LYS A 144 -6.00 2.46 8.00
N LEU A 145 -5.67 2.95 9.20
CA LEU A 145 -5.33 2.08 10.32
C LEU A 145 -6.51 1.17 10.72
N ALA A 146 -7.73 1.72 10.78
CA ALA A 146 -8.90 0.94 11.12
C ALA A 146 -9.30 -0.07 10.04
N VAL A 147 -9.35 0.34 8.76
CA VAL A 147 -9.92 -0.46 7.66
C VAL A 147 -8.90 -1.39 7.02
N ASP A 148 -7.69 -0.88 6.76
CA ASP A 148 -6.69 -1.58 5.96
C ASP A 148 -5.75 -2.45 6.81
N VAL A 149 -5.66 -2.16 8.11
CA VAL A 149 -4.92 -2.98 9.09
C VAL A 149 -5.89 -3.80 9.96
N TYR A 150 -6.56 -3.18 10.94
CA TYR A 150 -7.28 -3.93 11.97
C TYR A 150 -8.50 -4.70 11.44
N ALA A 151 -9.42 -4.03 10.75
CA ALA A 151 -10.62 -4.70 10.23
C ALA A 151 -10.30 -5.74 9.15
N ARG A 152 -9.20 -5.58 8.42
CA ARG A 152 -8.72 -6.57 7.45
C ARG A 152 -8.27 -7.87 8.14
N GLN A 153 -7.72 -7.76 9.34
CA GLN A 153 -7.35 -8.91 10.18
C GLN A 153 -8.53 -9.46 11.00
N GLY A 154 -9.71 -8.84 10.91
CA GLY A 154 -10.89 -9.20 11.69
C GLY A 154 -10.92 -8.61 13.10
N ASP A 155 -9.94 -7.76 13.46
CA ASP A 155 -9.93 -7.04 14.74
C ASP A 155 -10.84 -5.80 14.67
N PHE A 156 -12.15 -6.06 14.63
CA PHE A 156 -13.16 -5.00 14.61
C PHE A 156 -13.14 -4.14 15.89
N PRO A 157 -12.92 -4.68 17.11
CA PRO A 157 -12.79 -3.85 18.31
C PRO A 157 -11.66 -2.81 18.23
N ALA A 158 -10.47 -3.19 17.76
CA ALA A 158 -9.38 -2.23 17.57
C ALA A 158 -9.72 -1.20 16.49
N ALA A 159 -10.30 -1.63 15.36
CA ALA A 159 -10.73 -0.74 14.29
C ALA A 159 -11.74 0.33 14.76
N GLU A 160 -12.75 -0.08 15.53
CA GLU A 160 -13.75 0.83 16.10
C GLU A 160 -13.12 1.81 17.11
N SER A 161 -12.17 1.35 17.94
CA SER A 161 -11.46 2.21 18.88
C SER A 161 -10.63 3.29 18.18
N VAL A 162 -9.95 2.93 17.09
CA VAL A 162 -9.18 3.88 16.26
C VAL A 162 -10.10 4.93 15.64
N LEU A 163 -11.25 4.53 15.11
CA LEU A 163 -12.20 5.46 14.50
C LEU A 163 -12.82 6.39 15.55
N ALA A 164 -13.14 5.88 16.75
CA ALA A 164 -13.59 6.71 17.85
C ALA A 164 -12.53 7.72 18.33
N ALA A 165 -11.23 7.38 18.20
CA ALA A 165 -10.16 8.35 18.40
C ALA A 165 -10.12 9.38 17.26
N GLY A 166 -10.30 8.95 16.01
CA GLY A 166 -10.41 9.83 14.84
C GLY A 166 -11.54 10.85 14.95
N GLU A 167 -12.73 10.45 15.42
CA GLU A 167 -13.87 11.35 15.62
C GLU A 167 -13.58 12.49 16.60
N ARG A 168 -12.68 12.28 17.56
CA ARG A 168 -12.31 13.27 18.58
C ARG A 168 -11.18 14.19 18.16
N ASN A 169 -10.27 13.70 17.31
CA ASN A 169 -9.00 14.37 17.01
C ASN A 169 -8.89 14.89 15.58
N ALA A 170 -9.53 14.23 14.61
CA ALA A 170 -9.40 14.59 13.20
C ALA A 170 -10.13 15.91 12.89
N LEU A 171 -9.48 16.78 12.11
CA LEU A 171 -10.10 17.98 11.55
C LEU A 171 -10.88 17.65 10.28
N ASP A 172 -10.39 16.71 9.46
CA ASP A 172 -11.12 16.13 8.33
C ASP A 172 -11.88 14.87 8.78
N SER A 173 -13.14 15.04 9.19
CA SER A 173 -13.94 13.94 9.73
C SER A 173 -14.53 13.01 8.67
N VAL A 174 -14.58 13.42 7.39
CA VAL A 174 -15.21 12.63 6.31
C VAL A 174 -14.57 11.24 6.12
N PRO A 175 -13.22 11.10 6.06
CA PRO A 175 -12.59 9.79 5.99
C PRO A 175 -12.89 8.89 7.19
N VAL A 176 -13.01 9.47 8.39
CA VAL A 176 -13.33 8.73 9.62
C VAL A 176 -14.72 8.11 9.52
N PHE A 177 -15.74 8.89 9.16
CA PHE A 177 -17.11 8.36 9.01
C PHE A 177 -17.21 7.31 7.90
N ARG A 178 -16.47 7.48 6.79
CA ARG A 178 -16.35 6.42 5.78
C ARG A 178 -15.79 5.13 6.39
N GLY A 179 -14.73 5.24 7.20
CA GLY A 179 -14.15 4.13 7.93
C GLY A 179 -15.16 3.43 8.84
N VAL A 180 -15.96 4.19 9.60
CA VAL A 180 -17.02 3.64 10.47
C VAL A 180 -18.01 2.82 9.65
N THR A 181 -18.52 3.38 8.55
CA THR A 181 -19.49 2.65 7.71
C THR A 181 -18.91 1.36 7.13
N GLU A 182 -17.63 1.38 6.75
CA GLU A 182 -16.97 0.23 6.17
C GLU A 182 -16.65 -0.86 7.20
N VAL A 183 -16.14 -0.49 8.38
CA VAL A 183 -15.87 -1.42 9.48
C VAL A 183 -17.15 -2.12 9.93
N LEU A 184 -18.26 -1.39 10.08
CA LEU A 184 -19.55 -1.97 10.44
C LEU A 184 -20.05 -2.97 9.37
N ALA A 185 -19.98 -2.60 8.10
CA ALA A 185 -20.39 -3.47 7.01
C ALA A 185 -19.57 -4.77 6.95
N ARG A 186 -18.25 -4.68 7.13
CA ARG A 186 -17.36 -5.85 7.17
C ARG A 186 -17.63 -6.74 8.39
N ARG A 187 -17.87 -6.15 9.56
CA ARG A 187 -18.19 -6.88 10.80
C ARG A 187 -19.49 -7.66 10.67
N ASP A 188 -20.53 -7.02 10.14
CA ASP A 188 -21.84 -7.65 9.96
C ASP A 188 -21.78 -8.77 8.91
N SER A 189 -20.99 -8.58 7.85
CA SER A 189 -20.71 -9.63 6.86
C SER A 189 -19.98 -10.82 7.50
N ALA A 190 -18.91 -10.57 8.27
CA ALA A 190 -18.14 -11.62 8.94
C ALA A 190 -18.99 -12.43 9.94
N ARG A 191 -19.89 -11.77 10.67
CA ARG A 191 -20.86 -12.43 11.56
C ARG A 191 -21.83 -13.31 10.78
N THR A 192 -22.33 -12.82 9.66
CA THR A 192 -23.28 -13.56 8.81
C THR A 192 -22.61 -14.82 8.24
N ASP A 193 -21.36 -14.71 7.78
CA ASP A 193 -20.58 -15.84 7.29
C ASP A 193 -20.32 -16.87 8.38
N GLU A 194 -20.04 -16.44 9.61
CA GLU A 194 -19.87 -17.32 10.76
C GLU A 194 -21.15 -18.13 11.04
N ILE A 195 -22.30 -17.47 11.09
CA ILE A 195 -23.60 -18.13 11.29
C ILE A 195 -23.87 -19.14 10.17
N ALA A 196 -23.58 -18.79 8.92
CA ALA A 196 -23.76 -19.69 7.78
C ALA A 196 -22.90 -20.96 7.88
N ARG A 197 -21.64 -20.84 8.31
CA ARG A 197 -20.75 -22.00 8.50
C ARG A 197 -21.30 -23.01 9.50
N TYR A 198 -21.89 -22.53 10.60
CA TYR A 198 -22.49 -23.39 11.63
C TYR A 198 -23.86 -23.95 11.25
N ALA A 199 -24.51 -23.40 10.23
CA ALA A 199 -25.82 -23.87 9.75
C ALA A 199 -25.73 -25.02 8.73
N THR A 200 -24.56 -25.28 8.14
CA THR A 200 -24.32 -26.44 7.26
C THR A 200 -24.00 -27.70 8.09
N PRO A 201 -24.86 -28.74 8.10
CA PRO A 201 -24.53 -30.00 8.76
C PRO A 201 -23.34 -30.67 8.06
N PRO A 202 -22.49 -31.44 8.77
CA PRO A 202 -21.47 -32.25 8.11
C PRO A 202 -22.14 -33.23 7.12
N PRO A 203 -21.47 -33.58 6.01
CA PRO A 203 -22.00 -34.56 5.08
C PRO A 203 -22.24 -35.86 5.86
N VAL A 204 -23.49 -36.32 5.84
CA VAL A 204 -23.83 -37.63 6.40
C VAL A 204 -22.99 -38.65 5.62
N PRO A 205 -22.14 -39.46 6.26
CA PRO A 205 -21.42 -40.50 5.56
C PRO A 205 -22.46 -41.40 4.89
N GLY A 206 -22.31 -41.60 3.58
CA GLY A 206 -23.29 -42.26 2.74
C GLY A 206 -23.68 -43.62 3.28
N ASP A 207 -24.98 -43.85 3.38
CA ASP A 207 -25.56 -45.18 3.37
C ASP A 207 -25.31 -45.74 1.95
N ASP A 208 -24.14 -46.34 1.75
CA ASP A 208 -23.89 -47.29 0.66
C ASP A 208 -24.62 -48.61 0.99
N ASP A 209 -25.95 -48.55 1.12
CA ASP A 209 -26.80 -49.74 1.05
C ASP A 209 -27.13 -49.93 -0.42
N GLU A 210 -26.20 -50.57 -1.15
CA GLU A 210 -26.50 -51.18 -2.44
C GLU A 210 -27.58 -52.24 -2.23
N ASP A 211 -28.80 -51.88 -2.63
CA ASP A 211 -29.90 -52.78 -2.91
C ASP A 211 -29.44 -53.88 -3.87
N ALA A 212 -28.99 -55.01 -3.33
CA ALA A 212 -28.90 -56.26 -4.06
C ALA A 212 -30.34 -56.77 -4.26
N GLU A 213 -30.99 -56.29 -5.33
CA GLU A 213 -32.23 -56.86 -5.85
C GLU A 213 -31.98 -58.33 -6.21
N ASP A 214 -32.47 -59.20 -5.33
CA ASP A 214 -32.73 -60.60 -5.59
C ASP A 214 -33.86 -60.69 -6.63
N SER A 215 -33.64 -61.40 -7.74
CA SER A 215 -34.71 -61.80 -8.64
C SER A 215 -34.38 -63.13 -9.33
N PRO A 216 -35.40 -63.98 -9.55
CA PRO A 216 -35.32 -65.45 -9.54
C PRO A 216 -34.79 -66.12 -10.82
#